data_AF-D8G1M3-F1
#
_entry.id   AF-D8G1M3-F1
#
_cell.length_a   1.000
_cell.length_b   1.000
_cell.length_c   1.000
_cell.angle_alpha   90.00
_cell.angle_beta   90.00
_cell.angle_gamma   90.00
#
_symmetry.space_group_name_H-M   'P 1'
#
loop_
_entity.id
_entity.type
_entity.pdbx_description
1 polymer ?
#
loop_
_entity_poly.entity_id
_entity_poly.type
_entity_poly.pdbx_seq_one_letter_code
_entity_poly.pdbx_strand_id
1 'polypeptide(L)'
;MLRMMMSNQVYQIEYYRFSSSDYILFDANVWLYIYGPQGESLPRLRSTYHLALRKIRGAKIPIFIDVLVLSEFINAYARFVYNGFAAGNKTTRF
;
A
#
# COMPACT_ATOMS: atom_id res chain seq x y z
N MET A 1 -19.35 29.43 -13.17
CA MET A 1 -19.01 28.18 -12.47
C MET A 1 -18.30 27.28 -13.47
N LEU A 2 -16.97 27.19 -13.42
CA LEU A 2 -16.19 26.40 -14.39
C LEU A 2 -16.17 24.94 -13.92
N ARG A 3 -16.72 24.02 -14.70
CA ARG A 3 -16.62 22.57 -14.45
C ARG A 3 -15.20 22.15 -14.83
N MET A 4 -14.36 21.89 -13.84
CA MET A 4 -13.02 21.35 -14.08
C MET A 4 -13.18 19.92 -14.61
N MET A 5 -12.86 19.71 -15.88
CA MET A 5 -12.69 18.36 -16.44
C MET A 5 -11.45 17.76 -15.77
N MET A 6 -11.63 16.87 -14.80
CA MET A 6 -10.53 16.07 -14.30
C MET A 6 -10.15 15.08 -15.38
N SER A 7 -9.01 15.33 -16.03
CA SER A 7 -8.35 14.33 -16.86
C SER A 7 -7.79 13.25 -15.95
N ASN A 8 -7.89 11.98 -16.36
CA ASN A 8 -7.30 10.86 -15.63
C ASN A 8 -5.78 10.94 -15.79
N GLN A 9 -5.12 11.65 -14.89
CA GLN A 9 -3.67 11.81 -14.89
C GLN A 9 -3.03 10.61 -14.21
N VAL A 10 -2.34 9.77 -15.01
CA VAL A 10 -1.56 8.66 -14.49
C VAL A 10 -0.10 9.07 -14.45
N TYR A 11 0.52 8.96 -13.28
CA TYR A 11 1.92 9.28 -13.06
C TYR A 11 2.69 8.04 -12.63
N GLN A 12 3.93 7.91 -13.12
CA GLN A 12 4.87 6.94 -12.56
C GLN A 12 5.35 7.46 -11.20
N ILE A 13 5.21 6.63 -10.16
CA ILE A 13 5.45 7.03 -8.76
C ILE A 13 6.91 7.44 -8.51
N GLU A 14 7.85 6.89 -9.26
CA GLU A 14 9.27 7.23 -9.20
C GLU A 14 9.52 8.70 -9.54
N TYR A 15 8.72 9.25 -10.47
CA TYR A 15 8.85 10.60 -11.02
C TYR A 15 7.80 11.57 -10.49
N TYR A 16 6.81 11.09 -9.73
CA TYR A 16 5.79 11.95 -9.14
C TYR A 16 6.42 12.91 -8.12
N ARG A 17 6.08 14.20 -8.25
CA ARG A 17 6.54 15.26 -7.34
C ARG A 17 5.48 15.51 -6.28
N PHE A 18 5.64 14.82 -5.16
CA PHE A 18 4.80 14.98 -3.97
C PHE A 18 4.81 16.42 -3.44
N SER A 19 3.63 16.97 -3.20
CA SER A 19 3.37 18.29 -2.65
C SER A 19 2.54 18.19 -1.37
N SER A 20 2.74 19.10 -0.41
CA SER A 20 1.93 19.19 0.83
C SER A 20 0.43 19.38 0.59
N SER A 21 0.04 19.76 -0.63
CA SER A 21 -1.37 19.89 -1.05
C SER A 21 -2.00 18.57 -1.52
N ASP A 22 -1.21 17.51 -1.66
CA ASP A 22 -1.71 16.22 -2.13
C ASP A 22 -2.52 15.52 -1.03
N TYR A 23 -3.38 14.61 -1.48
CA TYR A 23 -4.12 13.69 -0.64
C TYR A 23 -3.88 12.29 -1.20
N ILE A 24 -3.32 11.40 -0.38
CA ILE A 24 -2.89 10.07 -0.85
C ILE A 24 -3.78 9.00 -0.20
N LEU A 25 -4.29 8.10 -1.04
CA LEU A 25 -4.94 6.85 -0.62
C LEU A 25 -4.16 5.70 -1.26
N PHE A 26 -3.69 4.77 -0.42
CA PHE A 26 -3.05 3.57 -0.90
C PHE A 26 -4.04 2.43 -1.03
N ASP A 27 -3.88 1.64 -2.09
CA ASP A 27 -4.48 0.32 -2.20
C ASP A 27 -3.86 -0.65 -1.18
N ALA A 28 -4.59 -1.72 -0.84
CA ALA A 28 -4.11 -2.73 0.11
C ALA A 28 -2.79 -3.37 -0.36
N ASN A 29 -2.62 -3.57 -1.67
CA ASN A 29 -1.39 -4.15 -2.22
C ASN A 29 -0.16 -3.27 -1.97
N VAL A 30 -0.31 -1.95 -1.99
CA VAL A 30 0.81 -1.04 -1.67
C VAL A 30 1.26 -1.23 -0.22
N TRP A 31 0.32 -1.36 0.73
CA TRP A 31 0.64 -1.69 2.11
C TRP A 31 1.32 -3.06 2.24
N LEU A 32 0.87 -4.06 1.47
CA LEU A 32 1.50 -5.38 1.43
C LEU A 32 2.92 -5.36 0.83
N TYR A 33 3.23 -4.49 -0.13
CA TYR A 33 4.60 -4.33 -0.63
C TYR A 33 5.54 -3.68 0.40
N ILE A 34 5.01 -2.77 1.23
CA ILE A 34 5.80 -2.02 2.23
C ILE A 34 6.01 -2.86 3.50
N TYR A 35 4.94 -3.45 4.03
CA TYR A 35 4.93 -4.12 5.33
C TYR A 35 4.64 -5.61 5.25
N GLY A 36 4.06 -6.06 4.14
CA GLY A 36 3.74 -7.46 3.93
C GLY A 36 4.97 -8.27 3.52
N PRO A 37 4.93 -9.59 3.78
CA PRO A 37 5.97 -10.51 3.38
C PRO A 37 6.06 -10.70 1.85
N GLN A 38 5.01 -10.37 1.10
CA GLN A 38 5.05 -10.29 -0.36
C GLN A 38 6.07 -9.27 -0.87
N GLY A 39 6.40 -8.24 -0.08
CA GLY A 39 7.45 -7.30 -0.43
C GLY A 39 8.84 -7.93 -0.48
N GLU A 40 9.07 -9.08 0.19
CA GLU A 40 10.36 -9.78 0.18
C GLU A 40 10.64 -10.47 -1.15
N SER A 41 9.61 -10.99 -1.82
CA SER A 41 9.76 -11.63 -3.14
C SER A 41 9.91 -10.61 -4.27
N LEU A 42 9.55 -9.34 -4.03
CA LEU A 42 9.55 -8.25 -5.02
C LEU A 42 10.36 -7.04 -4.52
N PRO A 43 11.70 -7.19 -4.36
CA PRO A 43 12.55 -6.18 -3.70
C PRO A 43 12.55 -4.83 -4.42
N ARG A 44 12.39 -4.81 -5.75
CA ARG A 44 12.29 -3.57 -6.53
C ARG A 44 11.02 -2.79 -6.18
N LEU A 45 9.85 -3.44 -6.19
CA LEU A 45 8.58 -2.80 -5.87
C LEU A 45 8.56 -2.32 -4.40
N ARG A 46 9.03 -3.17 -3.49
CA ARG A 46 9.21 -2.81 -2.09
C ARG A 46 10.08 -1.55 -1.93
N SER A 47 11.22 -1.50 -2.61
CA SER A 47 12.11 -0.33 -2.58
C SER A 47 11.46 0.92 -3.15
N THR A 48 10.75 0.80 -4.28
CA THR A 48 10.00 1.91 -4.90
C THR A 48 8.96 2.49 -3.94
N TYR A 49 8.12 1.64 -3.33
CA TYR A 49 7.08 2.10 -2.42
C TYR A 49 7.61 2.61 -1.07
N HIS A 50 8.69 2.03 -0.53
CA HIS A 50 9.36 2.61 0.64
C HIS A 50 9.93 4.00 0.36
N LEU A 51 10.55 4.21 -0.80
CA LEU A 51 11.07 5.51 -1.21
C LEU A 51 9.93 6.53 -1.36
N ALA A 52 8.83 6.13 -2.00
CA ALA A 52 7.65 6.98 -2.13
C ALA A 52 7.06 7.35 -0.75
N LEU A 53 6.87 6.37 0.14
CA LEU A 53 6.40 6.61 1.50
C LEU A 53 7.32 7.58 2.26
N ARG A 54 8.64 7.47 2.11
CA ARG A 54 9.59 8.41 2.71
C ARG A 54 9.42 9.84 2.19
N LYS A 55 9.22 10.02 0.88
CA LYS A 55 8.96 11.32 0.26
C LYS A 55 7.63 11.93 0.76
N ILE A 56 6.57 11.13 0.79
CA ILE A 56 5.23 11.52 1.28
C ILE A 56 5.30 11.99 2.74
N ARG A 57 5.96 11.21 3.61
CA ARG A 57 6.16 11.58 5.02
C ARG A 57 7.02 12.83 5.17
N GLY A 58 8.07 12.98 4.36
CA GLY A 58 8.92 14.17 4.35
C GLY A 58 8.17 15.45 3.95
N ALA A 59 7.23 15.33 3.02
CA ALA A 59 6.34 16.42 2.60
C ALA A 59 5.14 16.64 3.52
N LYS A 60 5.02 15.86 4.62
CA LYS A 60 3.91 15.92 5.60
C LYS A 60 2.53 15.75 4.97
N ILE A 61 2.45 14.94 3.92
CA ILE A 61 1.22 14.70 3.19
C ILE A 61 0.31 13.76 4.00
N PRO A 62 -0.99 14.06 4.14
CA PRO A 62 -1.93 13.15 4.78
C PRO A 62 -2.10 11.88 3.94
N ILE A 63 -1.99 10.72 4.61
CA ILE A 63 -2.28 9.41 4.04
C ILE A 63 -3.61 8.95 4.62
N PHE A 64 -4.62 8.81 3.76
CA PHE A 64 -5.91 8.27 4.15
C PHE A 64 -5.89 6.75 4.07
N ILE A 65 -6.77 6.14 4.85
CA ILE A 65 -7.05 4.72 4.79
C ILE A 65 -8.56 4.51 4.82
N ASP A 66 -9.04 3.68 3.91
CA ASP A 66 -10.43 3.23 3.88
C ASP A 66 -10.57 1.91 4.65
N VAL A 67 -11.76 1.66 5.21
CA VAL A 67 -12.04 0.46 6.00
C VAL A 67 -11.92 -0.83 5.17
N LEU A 68 -12.25 -0.80 3.87
CA LEU A 68 -12.11 -1.94 2.98
C LEU A 68 -10.64 -2.23 2.68
N VAL A 69 -9.85 -1.19 2.40
CA VAL A 69 -8.39 -1.31 2.23
C VAL A 69 -7.74 -1.92 3.47
N LEU A 70 -8.12 -1.44 4.66
CA LEU A 70 -7.61 -1.97 5.92
C LEU A 70 -8.02 -3.44 6.12
N SER A 71 -9.27 -3.77 5.84
CA SER A 71 -9.80 -5.13 5.99
C SER A 71 -9.10 -6.10 5.04
N GLU A 72 -8.88 -5.70 3.79
CA GLU A 72 -8.14 -6.49 2.81
C GLU A 72 -6.68 -6.69 3.24
N PHE A 73 -5.99 -5.64 3.69
CA PHE A 73 -4.63 -5.75 4.21
C PHE A 73 -4.53 -6.76 5.36
N ILE A 74 -5.42 -6.66 6.36
CA ILE A 74 -5.43 -7.57 7.52
C ILE A 74 -5.68 -9.01 7.07
N ASN A 75 -6.70 -9.23 6.24
CA ASN A 75 -7.06 -10.57 5.77
C ASN A 75 -5.95 -11.19 4.90
N ALA A 76 -5.36 -10.42 3.98
CA ALA A 76 -4.29 -10.89 3.11
C ALA A 76 -3.02 -11.21 3.92
N TYR A 77 -2.64 -10.35 4.87
CA TYR A 77 -1.50 -10.57 5.75
C TYR A 77 -1.69 -11.80 6.62
N ALA A 78 -2.85 -11.93 7.27
CA ALA A 78 -3.18 -13.07 8.13
C ALA A 78 -3.15 -14.39 7.36
N ARG A 79 -3.74 -14.43 6.14
CA ARG A 79 -3.69 -15.62 5.27
C ARG A 79 -2.27 -15.99 4.87
N PHE A 80 -1.42 -15.00 4.59
CA PHE A 80 -0.02 -15.28 4.27
C PHE A 80 0.68 -15.96 5.44
N VAL A 81 0.59 -15.37 6.64
CA VAL A 81 1.21 -15.91 7.85
C VAL A 81 0.69 -17.31 8.14
N TYR A 82 -0.63 -17.49 8.08
CA TYR A 82 -1.27 -18.79 8.28
C TYR A 82 -0.79 -19.84 7.28
N ASN A 83 -0.66 -19.48 6.01
CA ASN A 83 -0.19 -20.38 4.97
C ASN A 83 1.28 -20.78 5.15
N GLY A 84 2.10 -19.91 5.76
CA GLY A 84 3.49 -20.17 6.11
C GLY A 84 3.70 -21.14 7.27
N PHE A 85 2.67 -21.46 8.06
CA PHE A 85 2.81 -22.47 9.11
C PHE A 85 2.96 -23.89 8.54
N ALA A 86 3.75 -24.73 9.22
CA ALA A 86 3.79 -26.16 8.93
C ALA A 86 2.40 -26.81 9.18
N ALA A 87 2.05 -27.86 8.44
CA ALA A 87 0.71 -28.46 8.48
C ALA A 87 0.23 -28.86 9.88
N GLY A 88 1.14 -29.26 10.78
CA GLY A 88 0.81 -29.60 12.18
C GLY A 88 0.48 -28.42 13.10
N ASN A 89 0.77 -27.18 12.66
CA ASN A 89 0.52 -25.95 13.43
C ASN A 89 -0.66 -25.14 12.85
N LYS A 90 -1.30 -25.63 11.79
CA LYS A 90 -2.49 -25.00 11.20
C LYS A 90 -3.72 -25.44 11.99
N THR A 91 -4.23 -24.59 12.88
CA THR A 91 -5.52 -24.82 13.55
C THR A 91 -6.66 -24.72 12.54
N THR A 92 -7.47 -25.76 12.41
CA THR A 92 -8.58 -25.89 11.46
C THR A 92 -9.82 -25.05 11.77
N ARG A 93 -9.73 -24.05 12.66
CA ARG A 93 -10.86 -23.20 13.05
C ARG A 93 -10.51 -21.72 12.92
N PHE A 94 -11.29 -21.04 12.08
CA PHE A 94 -11.56 -19.61 12.14
C PHE A 94 -13.04 -19.45 12.49
#